data_AF-A0A2S5LVB2-F1
#
_entry.id   AF-A0A2S5LVB2-F1
#
_cell.length_a   1.000
_cell.length_b   1.000
_cell.length_c   1.000
_cell.angle_alpha   90.00
_cell.angle_beta   90.00
_cell.angle_gamma   90.00
#
_symmetry.space_group_name_H-M   'P 1'
#
loop_
_entity.id
_entity.type
_entity.pdbx_description
1 polymer ?
#
loop_
_entity_poly.entity_id
_entity_poly.type
_entity_poly.pdbx_seq_one_letter_code
_entity_poly.pdbx_strand_id
1 'polypeptide(L)'
;MNNLSIKLTLAILLASDITGCATRTPQLDERFGEAVSSAKALQIINPDAALNAEVPDGMRGKTLGAVMDRYHDSYKTPPAQSNVFMIGIGESGASGGR
;
A
#
# COMPACT_ATOMS: atom_id res chain seq x y z
N MET A 1 -27.16 49.30 23.00
CA MET A 1 -26.91 48.47 21.80
C MET A 1 -25.69 47.57 21.99
N ASN A 2 -25.53 46.94 23.17
CA ASN A 2 -24.23 46.39 23.59
C ASN A 2 -24.31 44.84 23.66
N ASN A 3 -25.47 44.33 24.07
CA ASN A 3 -25.71 42.90 24.26
C ASN A 3 -25.83 42.14 22.94
N LEU A 4 -26.36 42.80 21.89
CA LEU A 4 -26.49 42.20 20.57
C LEU A 4 -25.13 42.10 19.86
N SER A 5 -24.31 43.15 19.98
CA SER A 5 -22.95 43.17 19.42
C SER A 5 -22.03 42.16 20.09
N ILE A 6 -22.11 42.00 21.42
CA ILE A 6 -21.32 40.99 22.18
C ILE A 6 -21.71 39.57 21.78
N LYS A 7 -23.02 39.27 21.64
CA LYS A 7 -23.49 37.96 21.19
C LYS A 7 -23.01 37.65 19.76
N LEU A 8 -22.99 38.66 18.89
CA LEU A 8 -22.54 38.51 17.52
C LEU A 8 -21.02 38.24 17.44
N THR A 9 -20.22 38.92 18.27
CA THR A 9 -18.77 38.67 18.34
C THR A 9 -18.46 37.28 18.89
N LEU A 10 -19.18 36.84 19.94
CA LEU A 10 -18.99 35.51 20.52
C LEU A 10 -19.38 34.38 19.56
N ALA A 11 -20.46 34.57 18.79
CA ALA A 11 -20.92 33.61 17.80
C ALA A 11 -19.92 33.45 16.63
N ILE A 12 -19.31 34.54 16.18
CA ILE A 12 -18.29 34.51 15.11
C ILE A 12 -17.01 33.80 15.59
N LEU A 13 -16.61 34.04 16.85
CA LEU A 13 -15.43 33.40 17.43
C LEU A 13 -15.63 31.88 17.57
N LEU A 14 -16.78 31.44 18.08
CA LEU A 14 -17.16 30.02 18.18
C LEU A 14 -17.29 29.32 16.82
N ALA A 15 -17.72 30.03 15.77
CA ALA A 15 -17.83 29.46 14.43
C ALA A 15 -16.46 29.26 13.76
N SER A 16 -15.46 30.06 14.12
CA SER A 16 -14.10 29.95 13.56
C SER A 16 -13.39 28.67 14.04
N ASP A 17 -13.64 28.23 15.27
CA ASP A 17 -12.98 27.05 15.85
C ASP A 17 -13.44 25.72 15.22
N ILE A 18 -14.64 25.67 14.62
CA ILE A 18 -15.18 24.45 13.99
C ILE A 18 -14.52 24.18 12.62
N THR A 19 -13.86 25.18 12.03
CA THR A 19 -13.21 25.04 10.71
C THR A 19 -11.84 24.34 10.75
N GLY A 20 -11.35 23.96 11.95
CA GLY A 20 -10.03 23.34 12.13
C GLY A 20 -9.96 21.82 11.93
N CYS A 21 -11.07 21.11 11.73
CA CYS A 21 -11.09 19.64 11.84
C CYS A 21 -10.84 18.87 10.52
N ALA A 22 -10.49 19.57 9.44
CA ALA A 22 -10.03 18.92 8.22
C ALA A 22 -8.89 19.76 7.64
N THR A 23 -7.71 19.66 8.26
CA THR A 23 -6.49 19.92 7.51
C THR A 23 -6.60 19.04 6.26
N ARG A 24 -6.78 19.68 5.10
CA ARG A 24 -6.57 19.05 3.79
C ARG A 24 -5.29 18.22 3.96
N THR A 25 -5.23 17.00 3.43
CA THR A 25 -4.05 16.14 3.55
C THR A 25 -3.16 16.31 2.32
N PRO A 26 -2.61 17.52 2.01
CA PRO A 26 -1.91 17.75 0.74
C PRO A 26 -0.70 16.84 0.63
N GLN A 27 0.02 16.63 1.73
CA GLN A 27 1.19 15.75 1.76
C GLN A 27 0.86 14.27 1.54
N LEU A 28 -0.34 13.82 1.93
CA LEU A 28 -0.75 12.42 1.73
C LEU A 28 -1.14 12.17 0.27
N ASP A 29 -1.94 13.06 -0.32
CA ASP A 29 -2.38 12.95 -1.71
C ASP A 29 -1.20 13.10 -2.68
N GLU A 30 -0.25 14.01 -2.38
CA GLU A 30 0.94 14.24 -3.21
C GLU A 30 1.92 13.05 -3.19
N ARG A 31 2.00 12.33 -2.07
CA ARG A 31 3.02 11.28 -1.83
C ARG A 31 2.42 9.87 -1.86
N PHE A 32 1.15 9.76 -2.24
CA PHE A 32 0.46 8.48 -2.26
C PHE A 32 1.15 7.51 -3.22
N GLY A 33 1.49 6.32 -2.73
CA GLY A 33 2.14 5.27 -3.52
C GLY A 33 3.66 5.38 -3.67
N GLU A 34 4.30 6.44 -3.16
CA GLU A 34 5.74 6.60 -3.32
C GLU A 34 6.58 5.56 -2.56
N ALA A 35 6.13 5.15 -1.37
CA ALA A 35 6.77 4.06 -0.63
C ALA A 35 6.74 2.74 -1.42
N VAL A 36 5.62 2.44 -2.09
CA VAL A 36 5.50 1.24 -2.93
C VAL A 36 6.32 1.38 -4.21
N SER A 37 6.30 2.57 -4.83
CA SER A 37 7.10 2.87 -6.03
C SER A 37 8.60 2.71 -5.77
N SER A 38 9.09 3.27 -4.66
CA SER A 38 10.49 3.16 -4.25
C SER A 38 10.86 1.72 -3.89
N ALA A 39 10.02 1.01 -3.13
CA ALA A 39 10.26 -0.41 -2.82
C ALA A 39 10.30 -1.28 -4.09
N LYS A 40 9.39 -1.03 -5.04
CA LYS A 40 9.37 -1.71 -6.33
C LYS A 40 10.63 -1.42 -7.14
N ALA A 41 11.09 -0.17 -7.18
CA ALA A 41 12.32 0.20 -7.89
C ALA A 41 13.54 -0.56 -7.36
N LEU A 42 13.61 -0.80 -6.05
CA LEU A 42 14.69 -1.59 -5.43
C LEU A 42 14.62 -3.09 -5.77
N GLN A 43 13.45 -3.60 -6.14
CA GLN A 43 13.25 -5.01 -6.51
C GLN A 43 13.46 -5.28 -8.01
N ILE A 44 13.48 -4.23 -8.85
CA ILE A 44 13.64 -4.37 -10.30
C ILE A 44 15.13 -4.45 -10.64
N ILE A 45 15.58 -5.62 -11.09
CA ILE A 45 16.97 -5.84 -11.54
C ILE A 45 17.25 -5.12 -12.87
N ASN A 46 16.29 -5.10 -13.80
CA ASN A 46 16.43 -4.45 -15.09
C ASN A 46 15.25 -3.48 -15.33
N PRO A 47 15.45 -2.15 -15.15
CA PRO A 47 14.41 -1.15 -15.35
C PRO A 47 13.96 -1.04 -16.81
N ASP A 48 14.85 -1.33 -17.77
CA ASP A 48 14.58 -1.24 -19.21
C ASP A 48 14.06 -2.56 -19.81
N ALA A 49 13.70 -3.55 -18.97
CA ALA A 49 13.26 -4.87 -19.43
C ALA A 49 12.08 -4.80 -20.42
N ALA A 50 11.21 -3.79 -20.33
CA ALA A 50 10.08 -3.61 -21.24
C ALA A 50 10.50 -3.14 -22.66
N LEU A 51 11.65 -2.48 -22.78
CA LEU A 51 12.19 -1.98 -24.05
C LEU A 51 13.12 -2.99 -24.73
N ASN A 52 13.56 -4.00 -24.00
CA ASN A 52 14.49 -5.01 -24.45
C ASN A 52 13.72 -6.27 -24.91
N ALA A 53 13.86 -6.64 -26.19
CA ALA A 53 13.28 -7.86 -26.74
C ALA A 53 14.11 -9.12 -26.46
N GLU A 54 15.24 -8.98 -25.77
CA GLU A 54 16.13 -10.09 -25.44
C GLU A 54 15.53 -10.99 -24.35
N VAL A 55 15.77 -12.30 -24.48
CA VAL A 55 15.34 -13.27 -23.48
C VAL A 55 16.16 -13.07 -22.19
N PRO A 56 15.51 -12.95 -21.01
CA PRO A 56 16.20 -12.81 -19.73
C PRO A 56 17.21 -13.93 -19.48
N ASP A 57 18.30 -13.59 -18.79
CA ASP A 57 19.31 -14.58 -18.46
C ASP A 57 18.74 -15.69 -17.57
N GLY A 58 19.07 -16.95 -17.87
CA GLY A 58 18.51 -18.14 -17.21
C GLY A 58 17.19 -18.70 -17.79
N MET A 59 16.51 -17.98 -18.70
CA MET A 59 15.29 -18.47 -19.38
C MET A 59 15.60 -19.10 -20.76
N ARG A 60 16.48 -20.11 -20.82
CA ARG A 60 16.85 -20.78 -22.08
C ARG A 60 16.75 -22.30 -22.00
N GLY A 61 16.36 -22.92 -23.11
CA GLY A 61 16.30 -24.38 -23.25
C GLY A 61 15.29 -25.02 -22.29
N LYS A 62 15.77 -25.96 -21.46
CA LYS A 62 14.91 -26.76 -20.57
C LYS A 62 14.18 -25.93 -19.51
N THR A 63 14.78 -24.83 -19.04
CA THR A 63 14.13 -23.97 -18.04
C THR A 63 12.90 -23.29 -18.61
N LEU A 64 12.99 -22.78 -19.84
CA LEU A 64 11.86 -22.15 -20.53
C LEU A 64 10.73 -23.16 -20.76
N GLY A 65 11.05 -24.39 -21.18
CA GLY A 65 10.06 -25.47 -21.31
C GLY A 65 9.32 -25.75 -20.00
N ALA A 66 10.06 -25.95 -18.91
CA ALA A 66 9.47 -26.22 -17.59
C ALA A 66 8.62 -25.05 -17.05
N VAL A 67 8.98 -23.79 -17.38
CA VAL A 67 8.17 -22.62 -17.04
C VAL A 67 6.84 -22.63 -17.80
N MET A 68 6.87 -22.92 -19.11
CA MET A 68 5.66 -22.99 -19.92
C MET A 68 4.74 -24.15 -19.51
N ASP A 69 5.32 -25.31 -19.19
CA ASP A 69 4.56 -26.46 -18.69
C ASP A 69 3.84 -26.12 -17.38
N ARG A 70 4.56 -25.52 -16.41
CA ARG A 70 3.98 -25.06 -15.14
C ARG A 70 2.90 -24.00 -15.33
N TYR A 71 3.12 -23.07 -16.26
CA TYR A 71 2.13 -22.05 -16.59
C TYR A 71 0.84 -22.70 -17.10
N HIS A 72 0.96 -23.66 -18.02
CA HIS A 72 -0.19 -24.39 -18.53
C HIS A 72 -0.89 -25.23 -17.45
N ASP A 73 -0.14 -25.92 -16.60
CA ASP A 73 -0.69 -26.74 -15.51
C ASP A 73 -1.38 -25.89 -14.44
N SER A 74 -0.98 -24.63 -14.25
CA SER A 74 -1.65 -23.70 -13.33
C SER A 74 -3.12 -23.42 -13.71
N TYR A 75 -3.49 -23.60 -14.98
CA TYR A 75 -4.88 -23.49 -15.44
C TYR A 75 -5.68 -24.76 -15.23
N LYS A 76 -5.01 -25.91 -15.04
CA LYS A 76 -5.67 -27.19 -14.80
C LYS A 76 -6.06 -27.37 -13.33
N THR A 77 -5.34 -26.72 -12.42
CA THR A 77 -5.56 -26.82 -10.98
C THR A 77 -5.89 -25.44 -10.41
N PRO A 78 -7.10 -25.21 -9.86
CA PRO A 78 -7.39 -23.96 -9.16
C PRO A 78 -6.30 -23.71 -8.09
N PRO A 79 -5.72 -22.50 -8.02
CA PRO A 79 -4.74 -22.20 -6.99
C PRO A 79 -5.40 -22.43 -5.62
N ALA A 80 -4.70 -23.16 -4.74
CA ALA A 80 -5.16 -23.36 -3.38
C ALA A 80 -5.44 -21.98 -2.76
N GLN A 81 -6.63 -21.82 -2.19
CA GLN A 81 -7.05 -20.56 -1.57
C GLN A 81 -6.08 -20.28 -0.42
N SER A 82 -5.16 -19.34 -0.60
CA SER A 82 -4.28 -18.94 0.49
C SER A 82 -5.16 -18.25 1.53
N ASN A 83 -5.22 -18.79 2.76
CA ASN A 83 -5.90 -18.11 3.86
C ASN A 83 -5.11 -16.84 4.21
N VAL A 84 -5.49 -15.69 3.63
CA VAL A 84 -4.81 -14.38 3.76
C VAL A 84 -4.98 -13.75 5.16
N PHE A 85 -5.57 -14.46 6.13
CA PHE A 85 -5.83 -13.96 7.48
C PHE A 85 -4.90 -14.58 8.55
N MET A 86 -3.59 -14.60 8.31
CA MET A 86 -2.61 -14.96 9.33
C MET A 86 -1.49 -13.90 9.43
N ILE A 87 -1.90 -12.65 9.62
CA ILE A 87 -1.04 -11.62 10.21
C ILE A 87 -1.20 -11.76 11.72
N GLY A 88 -0.28 -12.49 12.34
CA GLY A 88 -0.17 -12.61 13.79
C GLY A 88 0.38 -11.32 14.40
N ILE A 89 -0.46 -10.32 14.56
CA ILE A 89 -0.19 -9.17 15.44
C ILE A 89 -0.90 -9.41 16.77
N GLY A 90 -0.19 -10.00 17.73
CA GLY A 90 -0.75 -10.24 19.06
C GLY A 90 -0.06 -11.32 19.87
N GLU A 91 1.27 -11.29 19.99
CA GLU A 91 1.93 -11.89 21.16
C GLU A 91 2.94 -10.89 21.74
N SER A 92 2.40 -9.82 22.29
CA SER A 92 3.11 -9.00 23.26
C SER A 92 2.76 -9.51 24.66
N GLY A 93 3.64 -10.35 25.22
CA GLY A 93 3.78 -10.53 26.67
C GLY A 93 2.85 -11.56 27.34
N ALA A 94 3.34 -12.78 27.49
CA ALA A 94 3.05 -13.61 28.66
C ALA A 94 4.29 -14.45 29.01
N SER A 95 5.13 -13.90 29.88
CA SER A 95 6.03 -14.66 30.72
C SER A 95 5.26 -15.74 31.49
N GLY A 96 5.76 -16.98 31.52
CA GLY A 96 5.37 -17.92 32.59
C GLY A 96 5.35 -19.41 32.25
N GLY A 97 6.45 -20.10 32.56
CA GLY A 97 6.46 -21.40 33.24
C GLY A 97 5.91 -22.63 32.51
N ARG A 98 6.82 -23.53 32.09
CA ARG A 98 7.22 -24.77 32.79
C ARG A 98 8.19 -25.55 31.92
#